data_AF-D0MU44-F1
#
_entry.id   AF-D0MU44-F1
#
_cell.length_a   1.000
_cell.length_b   1.000
_cell.length_c   1.000
_cell.angle_alpha   90.00
_cell.angle_beta   90.00
_cell.angle_gamma   90.00
#
_symmetry.space_group_name_H-M   'P 1'
#
loop_
_entity.id
_entity.type
_entity.pdbx_description
1 polymer ?
#
loop_
_entity_poly.entity_id
_entity_poly.type
_entity_poly.pdbx_seq_one_letter_code
_entity_poly.pdbx_strand_id
1 'polypeptide(L)'
;MEDTTGSRAKLRHSKRHGQLVLDAGSQSVQLVYPRIGRFFQRKFEQPLKCVMGRKLLRVYSSNGKRNFTCRLLSEDDATKCSETLRSFGVEVIAVGELMLR
;
A
#
# COMPACT_ATOMS: atom_id res chain seq x y z
N MET A 1 -24.54 -10.21 -17.32
CA MET A 1 -23.52 -9.14 -17.36
C MET A 1 -24.11 -7.99 -16.58
N GLU A 2 -23.89 -7.93 -15.28
CA GLU A 2 -24.45 -6.89 -14.42
C GLU A 2 -23.37 -6.39 -13.47
N ASP A 3 -23.01 -5.13 -13.72
CA ASP A 3 -22.06 -4.34 -12.97
C ASP A 3 -22.67 -3.99 -11.61
N THR A 4 -22.47 -4.88 -10.63
CA THR A 4 -22.96 -4.72 -9.25
C THR A 4 -22.03 -3.89 -8.38
N THR A 5 -21.16 -3.07 -8.97
CA THR A 5 -20.39 -2.08 -8.22
C THR A 5 -21.11 -0.74 -8.19
N GLY A 6 -22.28 -0.77 -7.55
CA GLY A 6 -22.99 0.43 -7.12
C GLY A 6 -22.02 1.42 -6.49
N SER A 7 -22.15 2.68 -6.91
CA SER A 7 -21.35 3.87 -6.62
C SER A 7 -21.01 4.06 -5.13
N ARG A 8 -20.14 3.22 -4.57
CA ARG A 8 -19.56 3.36 -3.24
C ARG A 8 -18.41 4.31 -3.38
N ALA A 9 -18.57 5.53 -2.86
CA ALA A 9 -17.55 6.58 -2.84
C ALA A 9 -16.16 5.98 -2.61
N LYS A 10 -15.35 5.89 -3.67
CA LYS A 10 -14.00 5.32 -3.60
C LYS A 10 -13.25 6.13 -2.56
N LEU A 11 -12.90 5.50 -1.44
CA LEU A 11 -12.22 6.16 -0.35
C LEU A 11 -10.82 6.54 -0.84
N ARG A 12 -10.65 7.78 -1.33
CA ARG A 12 -9.37 8.28 -1.86
C ARG A 12 -8.37 8.55 -0.74
N HIS A 13 -8.88 8.90 0.45
CA HIS A 13 -8.08 9.20 1.63
C HIS A 13 -8.81 8.75 2.90
N SER A 14 -8.06 8.25 3.88
CA SER A 14 -8.56 7.82 5.19
C SER A 14 -7.59 8.24 6.28
N LYS A 15 -8.12 8.71 7.40
CA LYS A 15 -7.36 8.84 8.66
C LYS A 15 -7.50 7.62 9.57
N ARG A 16 -8.25 6.60 9.15
CA ARG A 16 -8.51 5.40 9.99
C ARG A 16 -7.28 4.51 10.00
N HIS A 17 -7.15 3.69 11.05
CA HIS A 17 -6.20 2.59 11.05
C HIS A 17 -6.71 1.45 10.16
N GLY A 18 -5.79 0.87 9.40
CA GLY A 18 -6.01 -0.30 8.57
C GLY A 18 -4.89 -1.30 8.76
N GLN A 19 -4.97 -2.43 8.06
CA GLN A 19 -3.97 -3.47 8.05
C GLN A 19 -3.24 -3.45 6.71
N LEU A 20 -1.92 -3.30 6.76
CA LEU A 20 -1.03 -3.56 5.63
C LEU A 20 -0.56 -5.02 5.75
N VAL A 21 -0.82 -5.82 4.73
CA VAL A 21 -0.43 -7.23 4.63
C VAL A 21 0.60 -7.35 3.52
N LEU A 22 1.76 -7.91 3.85
CA LEU A 22 2.82 -8.26 2.92
C LEU A 22 2.91 -9.78 2.90
N ASP A 23 2.70 -10.39 1.73
CA ASP A 23 2.77 -11.83 1.56
C ASP A 23 3.92 -12.19 0.64
N ALA A 24 4.96 -12.79 1.21
CA ALA A 24 6.15 -13.21 0.49
C ALA A 24 5.90 -14.39 -0.45
N GLY A 25 4.99 -15.29 -0.09
CA GLY A 25 4.68 -16.47 -0.90
C GLY A 25 3.99 -16.08 -2.21
N SER A 26 3.06 -15.12 -2.13
CA SER A 26 2.38 -14.60 -3.32
C SER A 26 3.01 -13.32 -3.90
N GLN A 27 4.14 -12.86 -3.33
CA GLN A 27 4.79 -11.59 -3.65
C GLN A 27 3.78 -10.45 -3.79
N SER A 28 2.90 -10.31 -2.81
CA SER A 28 1.79 -9.38 -2.88
C SER A 28 1.69 -8.46 -1.69
N VAL A 29 1.09 -7.28 -1.94
CA VAL A 29 0.91 -6.23 -0.95
C VAL A 29 -0.54 -5.82 -0.93
N GLN A 30 -1.14 -5.80 0.26
CA GLN A 30 -2.55 -5.49 0.43
C GLN A 30 -2.79 -4.49 1.57
N LEU A 31 -3.61 -3.47 1.33
CA LEU A 31 -4.10 -2.56 2.36
C LEU A 31 -5.62 -2.75 2.57
N VAL A 32 -6.05 -2.95 3.81
CA VAL A 32 -7.45 -3.19 4.19
C VAL A 32 -7.89 -2.29 5.35
N TYR A 33 -9.09 -1.72 5.29
CA TYR A 33 -9.74 -1.08 6.44
C TYR A 33 -10.92 -1.92 6.97
N PRO A 34 -10.77 -2.59 8.13
CA PRO A 34 -11.80 -3.46 8.67
C PRO A 34 -12.80 -2.67 9.55
N ARG A 35 -13.84 -2.09 8.94
CA ARG A 35 -15.08 -1.72 9.65
C ARG A 35 -16.28 -2.01 8.77
N ILE A 36 -17.00 -3.09 9.07
CA ILE A 36 -18.38 -3.47 8.69
C ILE A 36 -18.81 -3.13 7.24
N GLY A 37 -17.99 -3.52 6.27
CA GLY A 37 -18.25 -3.32 4.85
C GLY A 37 -17.06 -2.65 4.17
N ARG A 38 -16.23 -3.44 3.51
CA ARG A 38 -14.93 -3.05 2.90
C ARG A 38 -14.99 -1.69 2.19
N PHE A 39 -14.60 -0.62 2.90
CA PHE A 39 -14.57 0.74 2.34
C PHE A 39 -13.37 0.97 1.41
N PHE A 40 -12.27 0.26 1.67
CA PHE A 40 -11.11 0.23 0.80
C PHE A 40 -10.30 -1.04 1.06
N GLN A 41 -10.12 -1.82 -0.01
CA GLN A 41 -9.21 -2.95 -0.09
C GLN A 41 -8.47 -2.84 -1.41
N ARG A 42 -7.15 -2.93 -1.37
CA ARG A 42 -6.33 -2.93 -2.59
C ARG A 42 -5.17 -3.89 -2.44
N LYS A 43 -5.09 -4.84 -3.37
CA LYS A 43 -4.00 -5.80 -3.49
C LYS A 43 -3.21 -5.49 -4.76
N PHE A 44 -1.90 -5.57 -4.69
CA PHE A 44 -1.01 -5.62 -5.83
C PHE A 44 -0.22 -6.91 -5.77
N GLU A 45 -0.37 -7.75 -6.78
CA GLU A 45 0.50 -8.88 -7.03
C GLU A 45 1.70 -8.38 -7.81
N GLN A 46 2.90 -8.79 -7.41
CA GLN A 46 4.18 -8.35 -7.97
C GLN A 46 4.31 -6.81 -8.05
N PRO A 47 4.24 -6.09 -6.92
CA PRO A 47 4.51 -4.66 -6.94
C PRO A 47 5.92 -4.41 -7.47
N LEU A 48 6.07 -3.42 -8.35
CA LEU A 48 7.39 -3.12 -8.93
C LEU A 48 8.16 -2.07 -8.16
N LYS A 49 7.45 -1.08 -7.60
CA LYS A 49 8.09 0.08 -6.98
C LYS A 49 7.39 0.50 -5.71
N CYS A 50 8.17 0.86 -4.72
CA CYS A 50 7.73 1.49 -3.48
C CYS A 50 8.56 2.75 -3.21
N VAL A 51 7.90 3.87 -2.95
CA VAL A 51 8.54 5.09 -2.46
C VAL A 51 8.28 5.19 -0.97
N MET A 52 9.34 5.34 -0.19
CA MET A 52 9.28 5.35 1.26
C MET A 52 9.93 6.62 1.82
N GLY A 53 9.15 7.43 2.52
CA GLY A 53 9.66 8.42 3.47
C GLY A 53 9.62 7.84 4.89
N ARG A 54 10.04 8.62 5.90
CA ARG A 54 10.21 8.18 7.30
C ARG A 54 9.14 7.21 7.82
N LYS A 55 7.85 7.55 7.68
CA LYS A 55 6.71 6.67 7.99
C LYS A 55 5.69 6.60 6.87
N LEU A 56 5.99 7.16 5.70
CA LEU A 56 5.04 7.25 4.60
C LEU A 56 5.47 6.29 3.50
N LEU A 57 4.57 5.38 3.14
CA LEU A 57 4.81 4.34 2.14
C LEU A 57 3.85 4.56 0.97
N ARG A 58 4.38 4.62 -0.25
CA ARG A 58 3.59 4.63 -1.47
C ARG A 58 3.98 3.45 -2.35
N VAL A 59 3.07 2.50 -2.50
CA VAL A 59 3.27 1.29 -3.30
C VAL A 59 2.60 1.48 -4.66
N TYR A 60 3.34 1.19 -5.72
CA TYR A 60 2.87 1.22 -7.09
C TYR A 60 2.60 -0.20 -7.59
N SER A 61 1.52 -0.37 -8.34
CA SER A 61 1.26 -1.61 -9.09
C SER A 61 2.31 -1.81 -10.16
N SER A 62 2.46 -3.05 -10.62
CA SER A 62 3.36 -3.41 -11.71
C SER A 62 3.18 -2.60 -12.99
N ASN A 63 1.95 -2.23 -13.36
CA ASN A 63 1.73 -1.39 -14.55
C ASN A 63 1.97 0.11 -14.33
N GLY A 64 2.40 0.55 -13.13
CA GLY A 64 2.66 1.95 -12.78
C GLY A 64 1.44 2.88 -12.71
N LYS A 65 0.29 2.50 -13.28
CA LYS A 65 -0.93 3.33 -13.38
C LYS A 65 -1.69 3.48 -12.07
N ARG A 66 -1.36 2.64 -11.08
CA ARG A 66 -2.15 2.46 -9.86
C ARG A 66 -1.19 2.49 -8.67
N ASN A 67 -1.54 3.23 -7.62
CA ASN A 67 -0.80 3.23 -6.37
C ASN A 67 -1.74 3.39 -5.17
N PHE A 68 -1.26 3.03 -3.98
CA PHE A 68 -1.86 3.49 -2.73
C PHE A 68 -0.75 4.05 -1.83
N THR A 69 -1.14 4.97 -0.96
CA THR A 69 -0.25 5.55 0.06
C THR A 69 -0.82 5.23 1.44
N CYS A 70 0.03 4.81 2.37
CA CYS A 70 -0.33 4.66 3.77
C CYS A 70 0.78 5.18 4.68
N ARG A 71 0.40 5.60 5.88
CA ARG A 71 1.34 5.95 6.95
C ARG A 71 1.48 4.77 7.90
N LEU A 72 2.71 4.36 8.16
CA LEU A 72 3.09 3.34 9.12
C LEU A 72 3.11 3.95 10.53
N LEU A 73 2.85 3.13 11.54
CA LEU A 73 2.71 3.61 12.93
C LEU A 73 4.09 3.85 13.57
N SER A 74 5.05 2.99 13.28
CA SER A 74 6.42 3.05 13.81
C SER A 74 7.47 3.09 12.70
N GLU A 75 8.71 3.45 13.08
CA GLU A 75 9.87 3.36 12.19
C GLU A 75 10.29 1.90 11.99
N ASP A 76 10.15 1.05 13.01
CA ASP A 76 10.39 -0.39 12.91
C ASP A 76 9.49 -1.06 11.87
N ASP A 77 8.22 -0.67 11.79
CA ASP A 77 7.29 -1.15 10.75
C ASP A 77 7.76 -0.71 9.36
N ALA A 78 8.34 0.49 9.24
CA ALA A 78 8.90 0.97 7.98
C ALA A 78 10.12 0.16 7.55
N THR A 79 11.03 -0.14 8.48
CA THR A 79 12.19 -1.00 8.25
C THR A 79 11.76 -2.40 7.78
N LYS A 80 10.91 -3.09 8.55
CA LYS A 80 10.40 -4.43 8.21
C LYS A 80 9.68 -4.46 6.87
N CYS A 81 8.86 -3.44 6.60
CA CYS A 81 8.15 -3.32 5.33
C CYS A 81 9.12 -3.15 4.17
N SER A 82 10.15 -2.31 4.31
CA SER A 82 11.16 -2.10 3.28
C SER A 82 11.97 -3.35 2.95
N GLU A 83 12.37 -4.12 3.98
CA GLU A 83 13.11 -5.38 3.82
C GLU A 83 12.26 -6.43 3.12
N THR A 84 10.99 -6.56 3.53
CA THR A 84 10.04 -7.48 2.93
C THR A 84 9.74 -7.12 1.47
N LEU A 85 9.57 -5.84 1.15
CA LEU A 85 9.36 -5.41 -0.24
C LEU A 85 10.60 -5.68 -1.11
N ARG A 86 11.80 -5.45 -0.59
CA ARG A 86 13.04 -5.79 -1.30
C ARG A 86 13.15 -7.30 -1.56
N SER A 87 12.72 -8.15 -0.62
CA SER A 87 12.74 -9.60 -0.84
C SER A 87 11.74 -10.06 -1.91
N PHE A 88 10.72 -9.27 -2.22
CA PHE A 88 9.81 -9.51 -3.34
C PHE A 88 10.42 -9.09 -4.69
N GLY A 89 11.58 -8.43 -4.69
CA GLY A 89 12.15 -7.78 -5.88
C GLY A 89 11.56 -6.41 -6.18
N VAL A 90 10.85 -5.79 -5.23
CA VAL A 90 10.30 -4.44 -5.38
C VAL A 90 11.43 -3.42 -5.27
N GLU A 91 11.51 -2.48 -6.20
CA GLU A 91 12.41 -1.33 -6.10
C GLU A 91 11.94 -0.41 -4.96
N VAL A 92 12.73 -0.31 -3.88
CA VAL A 92 12.45 0.56 -2.73
C VAL A 92 13.28 1.84 -2.80
N ILE A 93 12.62 2.95 -3.07
CA ILE A 93 13.21 4.29 -3.15
C ILE A 93 12.98 5.02 -1.83
N ALA A 94 14.05 5.25 -1.06
CA ALA A 94 14.00 6.07 0.15
C ALA A 94 14.08 7.55 -0.21
N VAL A 95 13.10 8.35 0.21
CA VAL A 95 13.08 9.80 0.02
C VAL A 95 13.18 10.52 1.38
N GLY A 96 14.07 11.51 1.46
CA GLY A 96 14.18 12.39 2.63
C GLY A 96 12.90 13.18 2.90
N GLU A 97 12.80 13.80 4.08
CA GLU A 97 11.57 14.40 4.64
C GLU A 97 10.85 15.44 3.74
N LEU A 98 11.50 15.98 2.72
CA LEU A 98 11.02 17.12 1.92
C LEU A 98 10.17 16.78 0.68
N MET A 99 10.06 15.51 0.28
CA MET A 99 9.59 15.14 -1.07
C MET A 99 8.15 14.60 -1.18
N LEU A 100 7.41 14.45 -0.07
CA LEU A 100 6.04 13.93 -0.07
C LEU A 100 5.06 15.00 0.41
N ARG A 101 4.80 16.01 -0.44
CA ARG A 101 3.70 16.97 -0.29
C ARG A 101 2.42 16.44 -0.93
#